data_AF-A0A2P2LJH4-F1
#
_entry.id   AF-A0A2P2LJH4-F1
#
_cell.length_a   1.000
_cell.length_b   1.000
_cell.length_c   1.000
_cell.angle_alpha   90.00
_cell.angle_beta   90.00
_cell.angle_gamma   90.00
#
_symmetry.space_group_name_H-M   'P 1'
#
loop_
_entity.id
_entity.type
_entity.pdbx_description
1 polymer ?
#
loop_
_entity_poly.entity_id
_entity_poly.type
_entity_poly.pdbx_seq_one_letter_code
_entity_poly.pdbx_strand_id
1 'polypeptide(L)'
;MVLIDEVNRLDLAGLINWVVFRQGVECGFQGRTNKLVDGCYSFWQGGVFALLQKLHTVCGETQALSDSEGDSATDSASEGEVPGDNLCEEDQTCHFEHGAQSNAPGSVDCSSGYTQNLRRSETEPLFQSMALQQYVLLCSQDQEGGFRDKPGKARDYYHTCYCLGGLSVCQYIWSKNGNAPPLPKAVLGPYSNLLEPIHPVYNVVLQQYQEAYEFFSRS
;
A
#
# COMPACT_ATOMS: atom_id res chain seq x y z
N MET A 1 14.59 13.22 -2.31
CA MET A 1 14.21 13.19 -0.89
C MET A 1 14.61 11.89 -0.23
N VAL A 2 14.16 10.71 -0.70
CA VAL A 2 14.61 9.41 -0.11
C VAL A 2 16.12 9.21 -0.21
N LEU A 3 16.72 9.36 -1.39
CA LEU A 3 18.17 9.12 -1.59
C LEU A 3 19.11 10.08 -0.86
N ILE A 4 18.59 11.25 -0.46
CA ILE A 4 19.38 12.28 0.24
C ILE A 4 18.98 12.38 1.71
N ASP A 5 18.16 11.44 2.20
CA ASP A 5 17.68 11.39 3.58
C ASP A 5 16.93 12.65 4.06
N GLU A 6 16.18 13.29 3.15
CA GLU A 6 15.42 14.51 3.44
C GLU A 6 13.92 14.33 3.22
N VAL A 7 13.38 13.16 3.59
CA VAL A 7 11.95 12.85 3.44
C VAL A 7 11.08 13.73 4.35
N ASN A 8 11.59 14.10 5.52
CA ASN A 8 10.95 15.00 6.49
C ASN A 8 10.68 16.42 5.93
N ARG A 9 11.29 16.79 4.80
CA ARG A 9 11.04 18.07 4.12
C ARG A 9 9.81 18.05 3.21
N LEU A 10 9.20 16.88 3.00
CA LEU A 10 8.00 16.73 2.19
C LEU A 10 6.74 16.78 3.06
N ASP A 11 5.70 17.43 2.56
CA ASP A 11 4.35 17.23 3.05
C ASP A 11 3.84 15.85 2.59
N LEU A 12 4.10 14.83 3.41
CA LEU A 12 3.70 13.46 3.12
C LEU A 12 2.18 13.29 3.10
N ALA A 13 1.44 14.01 3.96
CA ALA A 13 -0.01 13.94 3.98
C ALA A 13 -0.62 14.50 2.68
N GLY A 14 -0.14 15.66 2.24
CA GLY A 14 -0.51 16.25 0.96
C GLY A 14 -0.12 15.37 -0.23
N LEU A 15 1.06 14.74 -0.19
CA LEU A 15 1.49 13.80 -1.22
C LEU A 15 0.59 12.56 -1.28
N ILE A 16 0.31 11.92 -0.15
CA ILE A 16 -0.58 10.75 -0.05
C ILE A 16 -1.94 11.12 -0.63
N ASN A 17 -2.53 12.22 -0.13
CA ASN A 17 -3.82 12.71 -0.60
C ASN A 17 -3.81 12.95 -2.12
N TRP A 18 -2.73 13.53 -2.66
CA TRP A 18 -2.63 13.76 -4.10
C TRP A 18 -2.53 12.46 -4.91
N VAL A 19 -1.69 11.50 -4.50
CA VAL A 19 -1.38 10.30 -5.28
C VAL A 19 -2.53 9.28 -5.26
N VAL A 20 -3.29 9.15 -4.17
CA VAL A 20 -4.44 8.22 -4.11
C VAL A 20 -5.51 8.57 -5.15
N PHE A 21 -5.74 9.86 -5.40
CA PHE A 21 -6.66 10.33 -6.45
C PHE A 21 -6.08 10.27 -7.86
N ARG A 22 -4.94 9.60 -8.06
CA ARG A 22 -4.38 9.31 -9.38
C ARG A 22 -4.81 7.95 -9.92
N GLN A 23 -5.42 7.07 -9.12
CA GLN A 23 -6.01 5.84 -9.67
C GLN A 23 -7.40 6.15 -10.22
N GLY A 24 -7.59 5.92 -11.52
CA GLY A 24 -8.84 6.21 -12.23
C GLY A 24 -9.86 5.08 -12.11
N VAL A 25 -11.05 5.31 -12.68
CA VAL A 25 -12.12 4.29 -12.77
C VAL A 25 -11.74 3.14 -13.70
N GLU A 26 -10.79 3.38 -14.60
CA GLU A 26 -10.18 2.40 -15.49
C GLU A 26 -9.17 1.51 -14.74
N CYS A 27 -8.99 1.70 -13.43
CA CYS A 27 -8.05 1.01 -12.54
C CYS A 27 -6.56 1.35 -12.76
N GLY A 28 -6.22 1.93 -13.92
CA GLY A 28 -4.91 2.52 -14.21
C GLY A 28 -4.68 3.87 -13.52
N PHE A 29 -3.48 4.41 -13.67
CA PHE A 29 -3.12 5.72 -13.12
C PHE A 29 -3.07 6.81 -14.20
N GLN A 30 -3.52 8.01 -13.85
CA GLN A 30 -3.22 9.24 -14.59
C GLN A 30 -2.02 9.97 -13.95
N GLY A 31 -1.20 10.63 -14.78
CA GLY A 31 -0.04 11.37 -14.28
C GLY A 31 -0.39 12.65 -13.53
N ARG A 32 -1.52 13.26 -13.87
CA ARG A 32 -1.98 14.57 -13.37
C ARG A 32 -3.50 14.62 -13.38
N THR A 33 -4.07 15.50 -12.55
CA THR A 33 -5.52 15.72 -12.45
C THR A 33 -6.14 16.06 -13.81
N ASN A 34 -7.33 15.51 -14.08
CA ASN A 34 -8.10 15.73 -15.32
C ASN A 34 -7.34 15.37 -16.61
N LYS A 35 -6.51 14.32 -16.53
CA LYS A 35 -5.86 13.69 -17.69
C LYS A 35 -6.21 12.21 -17.73
N LEU A 36 -6.02 11.63 -18.90
CA LEU A 36 -6.30 10.22 -19.15
C LEU A 36 -5.31 9.34 -18.40
N VAL A 37 -5.73 8.11 -18.13
CA VAL A 37 -4.86 7.02 -17.65
C VAL A 37 -3.78 6.68 -18.67
N ASP A 38 -2.65 6.18 -18.20
CA ASP A 38 -1.53 5.72 -19.02
C ASP A 38 -0.74 4.63 -18.27
N GLY A 39 -0.42 3.54 -18.97
CA GLY A 39 0.28 2.37 -18.46
C GLY A 39 1.60 2.68 -17.78
N CYS A 40 2.36 3.69 -18.23
CA CYS A 40 3.63 4.01 -17.59
C CYS A 40 3.46 4.57 -16.17
N TYR A 41 2.31 5.16 -15.84
CA TYR A 41 2.02 5.63 -14.49
C TYR A 41 1.78 4.49 -13.49
N SER A 42 1.66 3.25 -13.97
CA SER A 42 1.65 2.06 -13.10
C SER A 42 2.90 2.00 -12.22
N PHE A 43 4.07 2.39 -12.74
CA PHE A 43 5.29 2.54 -11.93
C PHE A 43 5.43 3.94 -11.33
N TRP A 44 5.24 5.00 -12.12
CA TRP A 44 5.52 6.36 -11.63
C TRP A 44 4.62 6.79 -10.47
N GLN A 45 3.36 6.32 -10.42
CA GLN A 45 2.46 6.54 -9.28
C GLN A 45 2.50 5.34 -8.33
N GLY A 46 2.45 4.10 -8.84
CA GLY A 46 2.48 2.89 -8.02
C GLY A 46 3.73 2.79 -7.13
N GLY A 47 4.90 3.15 -7.65
CA GLY A 47 6.15 3.15 -6.92
C GLY A 47 6.18 4.13 -5.74
N VAL A 48 5.42 5.23 -5.80
CA VAL A 48 5.29 6.16 -4.67
C VAL A 48 4.69 5.45 -3.46
N PHE A 49 3.67 4.60 -3.67
CA PHE A 49 3.07 3.83 -2.58
C PHE A 49 4.04 2.83 -1.97
N ALA A 50 4.87 2.16 -2.78
CA ALA A 50 5.91 1.28 -2.27
C ALA A 50 6.94 2.02 -1.41
N LEU A 51 7.28 3.27 -1.77
CA LEU A 51 8.16 4.12 -0.96
C LEU A 51 7.48 4.57 0.33
N LEU A 52 6.23 5.03 0.26
CA LEU A 52 5.45 5.46 1.42
C LEU A 52 5.29 4.33 2.44
N GLN A 53 4.95 3.12 1.98
CA GLN A 53 4.81 1.95 2.84
C GLN A 53 6.12 1.64 3.59
N LYS A 54 7.26 1.67 2.91
CA LYS A 54 8.58 1.47 3.54
C LYS A 54 8.88 2.54 4.60
N LEU A 55 8.55 3.81 4.32
CA LEU A 55 8.74 4.91 5.26
C LEU A 55 7.88 4.76 6.51
N HIS A 56 6.62 4.31 6.36
CA HIS A 56 5.74 4.05 7.50
C HIS A 56 6.24 2.91 8.39
N THR A 57 6.80 1.84 7.81
CA THR A 57 7.41 0.75 8.60
C THR A 57 8.57 1.25 9.45
N VAL A 58 9.51 2.02 8.86
CA VAL A 58 10.68 2.55 9.59
C VAL A 58 10.29 3.52 10.70
N CYS A 59 9.29 4.38 10.45
CA CYS A 59 8.85 5.37 11.44
C CYS A 59 8.11 4.69 12.62
N GLY A 60 7.31 3.65 12.33
CA GLY A 60 6.63 2.84 13.35
C GLY A 60 7.59 2.01 14.21
N GLU A 61 8.70 1.54 13.65
CA GLU A 61 9.77 0.87 14.41
C GLU A 61 10.54 1.84 15.31
N THR A 62 10.79 3.06 14.83
CA THR A 62 11.50 4.11 15.59
C THR A 62 10.69 4.57 16.81
N GLN A 63 9.36 4.70 16.67
CA GLN A 63 8.47 5.03 17.80
C GLN A 63 8.31 3.88 18.81
N ALA A 64 8.27 2.63 18.36
CA ALA A 64 8.17 1.48 19.25
C ALA A 64 9.42 1.27 20.13
N LEU A 65 10.59 1.72 19.66
CA LEU A 65 11.84 1.68 20.42
C LEU A 65 11.95 2.85 21.43
N SER A 66 11.35 4.02 21.14
CA SER A 66 11.35 5.15 22.08
C SER A 66 10.35 4.98 23.23
N ASP A 67 9.30 4.17 23.04
CA ASP A 67 8.27 3.94 24.07
C ASP A 67 8.68 2.84 25.09
N SER A 68 9.84 2.21 24.91
CA SER A 68 10.37 1.16 25.81
C SER A 68 11.27 1.65 26.95
N GLU A 69 11.54 2.97 27.08
CA GLU A 69 12.39 3.53 28.15
C GLU A 69 11.61 4.30 29.25
N GLY A 70 10.31 4.07 29.41
CA GLY A 70 9.53 4.80 30.42
C GLY A 70 8.32 4.06 30.97
N ASP A 71 8.54 3.06 31.83
CA ASP A 71 7.90 3.00 33.15
C ASP A 71 8.44 1.84 33.99
N SER A 72 9.19 2.17 35.04
CA SER A 72 9.41 1.28 36.17
C SER A 72 8.66 1.84 37.37
N ALA A 73 7.46 1.31 37.63
CA ALA A 73 6.82 1.44 38.92
C ALA A 73 6.12 0.14 39.26
N THR A 74 6.63 -0.47 40.32
CA THR A 74 6.16 -1.63 41.07
C THR A 74 4.77 -1.40 41.66
N ASP A 75 3.87 -2.40 41.65
CA ASP A 75 3.38 -3.00 42.89
C ASP A 75 2.64 -4.34 42.68
N SER A 76 2.64 -5.15 43.74
CA SER A 76 2.27 -6.57 43.77
C SER A 76 0.84 -6.86 44.32
N ALA A 77 0.27 -7.96 43.81
CA ALA A 77 -0.60 -8.98 44.44
C ALA A 77 -1.97 -8.63 45.08
N SER A 78 -3.03 -9.33 44.65
CA SER A 78 -3.68 -10.39 45.46
C SER A 78 -4.86 -11.09 44.73
N GLU A 79 -5.12 -12.33 45.14
CA GLU A 79 -6.00 -13.35 44.55
C GLU A 79 -7.49 -13.18 44.86
N GLY A 80 -8.35 -13.84 44.07
CA GLY A 80 -9.78 -14.02 44.37
C GLY A 80 -10.49 -14.93 43.37
N GLU A 81 -11.15 -15.96 43.89
CA GLU A 81 -11.64 -17.18 43.25
C GLU A 81 -12.91 -17.04 42.36
N VAL A 82 -13.13 -18.07 41.52
CA VAL A 82 -14.31 -18.36 40.66
C VAL A 82 -15.28 -19.28 41.43
N PRO A 83 -16.63 -19.28 41.21
CA PRO A 83 -17.21 -20.30 40.31
C PRO A 83 -18.54 -19.93 39.61
N GLY A 84 -18.84 -20.61 38.50
CA GLY A 84 -20.23 -21.07 38.21
C GLY A 84 -20.83 -20.80 36.83
N ASP A 85 -20.69 -21.79 35.95
CA ASP A 85 -21.71 -22.44 35.09
C ASP A 85 -22.56 -21.71 34.01
N ASN A 86 -22.48 -22.34 32.84
CA ASN A 86 -23.55 -22.77 31.90
C ASN A 86 -23.52 -22.28 30.44
N LEU A 87 -23.64 -23.30 29.59
CA LEU A 87 -23.70 -23.39 28.13
C LEU A 87 -25.00 -22.79 27.56
N CYS A 88 -24.94 -22.24 26.34
CA CYS A 88 -25.68 -22.75 25.16
C CYS A 88 -25.46 -21.92 23.89
N GLU A 89 -25.80 -22.54 22.76
CA GLU A 89 -25.47 -22.26 21.36
C GLU A 89 -26.38 -21.22 20.66
N GLU A 90 -25.88 -20.78 19.49
CA GLU A 90 -26.60 -20.51 18.22
C GLU A 90 -27.49 -19.26 18.00
N ASP A 91 -27.00 -18.46 17.03
CA ASP A 91 -27.67 -18.03 15.77
C ASP A 91 -28.31 -16.63 15.61
N GLN A 92 -28.19 -16.16 14.36
CA GLN A 92 -28.97 -15.17 13.58
C GLN A 92 -28.74 -13.65 13.73
N THR A 93 -28.08 -13.12 12.68
CA THR A 93 -28.55 -12.10 11.71
C THR A 93 -29.52 -11.01 12.20
N CYS A 94 -29.16 -9.74 12.01
CA CYS A 94 -30.16 -8.67 11.90
C CYS A 94 -29.84 -7.63 10.82
N HIS A 95 -30.90 -7.33 10.08
CA HIS A 95 -31.08 -6.38 9.00
C HIS A 95 -30.86 -4.92 9.44
N PHE A 96 -30.40 -4.06 8.51
CA PHE A 96 -30.48 -2.61 8.67
C PHE A 96 -31.41 -2.00 7.62
N GLU A 97 -32.56 -1.51 8.09
CA GLU A 97 -33.50 -0.71 7.33
C GLU A 97 -33.08 0.77 7.25
N HIS A 98 -33.48 1.40 6.15
CA HIS A 98 -33.34 2.83 5.88
C HIS A 98 -34.34 3.66 6.70
N GLY A 99 -33.86 4.74 7.34
CA GLY A 99 -34.70 5.76 7.95
C GLY A 99 -34.10 7.15 7.73
N ALA A 100 -34.65 7.90 6.78
CA ALA A 100 -34.33 9.29 6.51
C ALA A 100 -35.14 10.20 7.44
N GLN A 101 -34.51 11.06 8.24
CA GLN A 101 -35.13 12.28 8.77
C GLN A 101 -34.12 13.43 8.89
N SER A 102 -34.54 14.58 8.37
CA SER A 102 -33.92 15.90 8.33
C SER A 102 -33.90 16.61 9.68
N ASN A 103 -32.84 17.38 9.98
CA ASN A 103 -32.93 18.67 10.71
C ASN A 103 -31.64 19.51 10.54
N ALA A 104 -31.83 20.84 10.58
CA ALA A 104 -30.91 21.93 10.20
C ALA A 104 -29.86 22.31 11.29
N PRO A 105 -28.91 23.24 11.04
CA PRO A 105 -27.55 23.19 11.57
C PRO A 105 -27.37 23.83 12.96
N GLY A 106 -26.73 23.08 13.86
CA GLY A 106 -26.12 23.61 15.09
C GLY A 106 -24.60 23.65 14.94
N SER A 107 -23.99 24.76 15.31
CA SER A 107 -22.54 24.95 15.40
C SER A 107 -21.89 23.90 16.30
N VAL A 108 -20.95 23.11 15.77
CA VAL A 108 -20.15 22.16 16.55
C VAL A 108 -18.67 22.51 16.44
N ASP A 109 -18.09 22.68 17.61
CA ASP A 109 -16.71 23.03 17.91
C ASP A 109 -15.76 21.89 17.46
N CYS A 110 -14.80 22.22 16.60
CA CYS A 110 -13.84 21.27 16.02
C CYS A 110 -12.62 21.16 16.92
N SER A 111 -12.72 20.41 18.02
CA SER A 111 -11.57 19.96 18.80
C SER A 111 -11.99 18.87 19.77
N SER A 112 -11.74 17.62 19.40
CA SER A 112 -11.61 16.42 20.26
C SER A 112 -12.35 15.23 19.64
N GLY A 113 -11.62 14.15 19.35
CA GLY A 113 -12.25 12.83 19.23
C GLY A 113 -11.82 11.89 18.10
N TYR A 114 -10.80 12.20 17.28
CA TYR A 114 -10.31 11.24 16.26
C TYR A 114 -9.00 10.53 16.64
N THR A 115 -8.65 10.52 17.92
CA THR A 115 -7.44 9.87 18.44
C THR A 115 -7.77 8.83 19.49
N GLN A 116 -8.53 7.80 19.12
CA GLN A 116 -8.40 6.47 19.73
C GLN A 116 -9.25 5.48 18.95
N ASN A 117 -8.65 4.33 18.62
CA ASN A 117 -9.23 3.17 17.91
C ASN A 117 -8.94 3.03 16.41
N LEU A 118 -7.84 3.58 15.89
CA LEU A 118 -7.16 2.84 14.82
C LEU A 118 -6.45 1.66 15.50
N ARG A 119 -7.20 0.57 15.72
CA ARG A 119 -6.61 -0.75 15.97
C ARG A 119 -5.44 -0.90 15.00
N ARG A 120 -4.30 -1.37 15.49
CA ARG A 120 -3.09 -1.70 14.72
C ARG A 120 -3.45 -2.70 13.62
N SER A 121 -4.03 -2.18 12.54
CA SER A 121 -4.56 -2.91 11.41
C SER A 121 -3.40 -3.11 10.46
N GLU A 122 -3.27 -4.32 9.94
CA GLU A 122 -2.32 -4.63 8.89
C GLU A 122 -2.45 -3.56 7.81
N THR A 123 -1.41 -2.75 7.59
CA THR A 123 -1.55 -1.58 6.72
C THR A 123 -1.80 -2.06 5.30
N GLU A 124 -3.07 -2.06 4.90
CA GLU A 124 -3.48 -2.35 3.55
C GLU A 124 -2.80 -1.33 2.60
N PRO A 125 -2.49 -1.73 1.36
CA PRO A 125 -1.97 -0.80 0.37
C PRO A 125 -2.92 0.36 0.17
N LEU A 126 -2.35 1.57 0.07
CA LEU A 126 -3.11 2.80 -0.15
C LEU A 126 -3.70 2.93 -1.57
N PHE A 127 -3.59 1.89 -2.39
CA PHE A 127 -4.15 1.83 -3.74
C PHE A 127 -4.62 0.42 -4.07
N GLN A 128 -5.51 0.30 -5.04
CA GLN A 128 -6.09 -0.98 -5.43
C GLN A 128 -5.11 -1.74 -6.34
N SER A 129 -4.19 -2.50 -5.73
CA SER A 129 -3.12 -3.19 -6.46
C SER A 129 -3.65 -4.21 -7.46
N MET A 130 -4.64 -5.02 -7.08
CA MET A 130 -5.26 -6.01 -7.99
C MET A 130 -5.94 -5.34 -9.19
N ALA A 131 -6.59 -4.20 -8.98
CA ALA A 131 -7.21 -3.43 -10.06
C ALA A 131 -6.16 -2.89 -11.04
N LEU A 132 -5.00 -2.43 -10.53
CA LEU A 132 -3.91 -1.99 -11.41
C LEU A 132 -3.31 -3.17 -12.21
N GLN A 133 -3.17 -4.35 -11.60
CA GLN A 133 -2.75 -5.55 -12.35
C GLN A 133 -3.71 -5.87 -13.50
N GLN A 134 -5.03 -5.72 -13.28
CA GLN A 134 -6.03 -5.88 -14.33
C GLN A 134 -5.80 -4.88 -15.47
N TYR A 135 -5.60 -3.59 -15.16
CA TYR A 135 -5.33 -2.57 -16.18
C TYR A 135 -4.05 -2.88 -17.00
N VAL A 136 -2.96 -3.28 -16.33
CA VAL A 136 -1.71 -3.59 -17.02
C VAL A 136 -1.87 -4.81 -17.94
N LEU A 137 -2.42 -5.91 -17.43
CA LEU A 137 -2.53 -7.16 -18.18
C LEU A 137 -3.62 -7.13 -19.26
N LEU A 138 -4.75 -6.48 -19.01
CA LEU A 138 -5.89 -6.49 -19.95
C LEU A 138 -5.87 -5.31 -20.93
N CYS A 139 -5.36 -4.14 -20.53
CA CYS A 139 -5.45 -2.92 -21.35
C CYS A 139 -4.10 -2.53 -21.96
N SER A 140 -3.01 -2.72 -21.20
CA SER A 140 -1.68 -2.23 -21.58
C SER A 140 -0.82 -3.27 -22.27
N GLN A 141 -1.15 -4.57 -22.19
CA GLN A 141 -0.44 -5.63 -22.89
C GLN A 141 -0.85 -5.74 -24.36
N ASP A 142 0.13 -5.90 -25.24
CA ASP A 142 -0.10 -6.22 -26.65
C ASP A 142 -0.06 -7.73 -26.90
N GLN A 143 -0.94 -8.23 -27.77
CA GLN A 143 -1.06 -9.67 -28.06
C GLN A 143 0.17 -10.22 -28.76
N GLU A 144 0.88 -9.40 -29.53
CA GLU A 144 2.13 -9.77 -30.17
C GLU A 144 3.34 -9.60 -29.24
N GLY A 145 3.13 -9.24 -27.97
CA GLY A 145 4.17 -8.98 -26.98
C GLY A 145 4.51 -7.50 -26.79
N GLY A 146 5.09 -7.19 -25.62
CA GLY A 146 5.35 -5.81 -25.19
C GLY A 146 4.12 -5.13 -24.59
N PHE A 147 4.33 -3.92 -24.06
CA PHE A 147 3.27 -3.09 -23.47
C PHE A 147 3.23 -1.71 -24.11
N ARG A 148 2.09 -1.04 -23.93
CA ARG A 148 1.73 0.27 -24.47
C ARG A 148 1.12 1.15 -23.38
N ASP A 149 0.93 2.42 -23.71
CA ASP A 149 0.20 3.41 -22.91
C ASP A 149 -1.23 2.94 -22.55
N LYS A 150 -2.05 2.70 -23.57
CA LYS A 150 -3.48 2.35 -23.43
C LYS A 150 -3.99 1.69 -24.73
N PRO A 151 -5.18 1.07 -24.74
CA PRO A 151 -5.76 0.52 -25.97
C PRO A 151 -5.78 1.55 -27.12
N GLY A 152 -5.41 1.10 -28.32
CA GLY A 152 -5.31 1.95 -29.51
C GLY A 152 -3.98 2.71 -29.66
N LYS A 153 -3.03 2.56 -28.72
CA LYS A 153 -1.64 3.05 -28.86
C LYS A 153 -0.70 1.92 -29.27
N ALA A 154 0.40 2.27 -29.93
CA ALA A 154 1.45 1.31 -30.27
C ALA A 154 2.22 0.88 -29.02
N ARG A 155 2.75 -0.35 -29.03
CA ARG A 155 3.72 -0.82 -28.04
C ARG A 155 5.07 -0.14 -28.22
N ASP A 156 5.79 0.00 -27.11
CA ASP A 156 7.17 0.47 -27.12
C ASP A 156 7.95 -0.04 -25.89
N TYR A 157 9.27 0.13 -25.91
CA TYR A 157 10.15 -0.33 -24.83
C TYR A 157 9.96 0.45 -23.52
N TYR A 158 9.56 1.72 -23.61
CA TYR A 158 9.35 2.57 -22.44
C TYR A 158 8.16 2.08 -21.62
N HIS A 159 7.00 1.89 -22.26
CA HIS A 159 5.81 1.34 -21.62
C HIS A 159 6.02 -0.11 -21.21
N THR A 160 6.73 -0.91 -22.01
CA THR A 160 7.12 -2.27 -21.59
C THR A 160 7.88 -2.25 -20.26
N CYS A 161 8.87 -1.38 -20.10
CA CYS A 161 9.62 -1.24 -18.86
C CYS A 161 8.73 -0.81 -17.68
N TYR A 162 8.00 0.30 -17.81
CA TYR A 162 7.27 0.88 -16.68
C TYR A 162 5.95 0.15 -16.36
N CYS A 163 5.30 -0.50 -17.32
CA CYS A 163 4.17 -1.38 -17.03
C CYS A 163 4.63 -2.60 -16.22
N LEU A 164 5.75 -3.23 -16.59
CA LEU A 164 6.30 -4.38 -15.87
C LEU A 164 6.82 -3.98 -14.48
N GLY A 165 7.51 -2.84 -14.36
CA GLY A 165 7.93 -2.31 -13.06
C GLY A 165 6.74 -2.02 -12.14
N GLY A 166 5.67 -1.42 -12.66
CA GLY A 166 4.43 -1.19 -11.93
C GLY A 166 3.70 -2.48 -11.54
N LEU A 167 3.69 -3.48 -12.43
CA LEU A 167 3.12 -4.79 -12.16
C LEU A 167 3.87 -5.51 -11.04
N SER A 168 5.21 -5.48 -11.07
CA SER A 168 6.04 -6.00 -9.97
C SER A 168 5.70 -5.28 -8.65
N VAL A 169 5.65 -3.94 -8.63
CA VAL A 169 5.23 -3.20 -7.42
C VAL A 169 3.87 -3.69 -6.88
N CYS A 170 2.87 -3.90 -7.74
CA CYS A 170 1.55 -4.37 -7.32
C CYS A 170 1.56 -5.76 -6.68
N GLN A 171 2.41 -6.66 -7.18
CA GLN A 171 2.49 -8.05 -6.70
C GLN A 171 3.16 -8.13 -5.33
N TYR A 172 4.12 -7.24 -5.04
CA TYR A 172 4.91 -7.28 -3.81
C TYR A 172 4.46 -6.27 -2.73
N ILE A 173 3.49 -5.38 -3.02
CA ILE A 173 3.05 -4.34 -2.06
C ILE A 173 2.45 -4.91 -0.75
N TRP A 174 1.96 -6.15 -0.76
CA TRP A 174 1.47 -6.82 0.44
C TRP A 174 2.56 -7.58 1.20
N SER A 175 3.78 -7.66 0.66
CA SER A 175 4.86 -8.45 1.25
C SER A 175 5.50 -7.69 2.42
N LYS A 176 5.43 -8.30 3.62
CA LYS A 176 6.09 -7.78 4.83
C LYS A 176 7.61 -8.01 4.79
N ASN A 177 8.06 -9.05 4.08
CA ASN A 177 9.46 -9.43 3.97
C ASN A 177 9.92 -9.27 2.53
N GLY A 178 10.81 -8.30 2.26
CA GLY A 178 11.24 -7.93 0.90
C GLY A 178 11.87 -9.04 0.06
N ASN A 179 12.23 -10.18 0.68
CA ASN A 179 12.86 -11.32 -0.01
C ASN A 179 11.91 -12.52 -0.16
N ALA A 180 10.73 -12.52 0.45
CA ALA A 180 9.79 -13.63 0.31
C ALA A 180 8.88 -13.42 -0.91
N PRO A 181 8.61 -14.45 -1.70
CA PRO A 181 7.67 -14.35 -2.82
C PRO A 181 6.25 -14.06 -2.29
N PRO A 182 5.43 -13.30 -3.03
CA PRO A 182 4.10 -12.92 -2.58
C PRO A 182 3.17 -14.14 -2.61
N LEU A 183 2.13 -14.11 -1.78
CA LEU A 183 1.11 -15.17 -1.81
C LEU A 183 0.40 -15.17 -3.18
N PRO A 184 -0.06 -16.33 -3.69
CA PRO A 184 -0.76 -16.41 -4.97
C PRO A 184 -1.95 -15.45 -5.11
N LYS A 185 -2.65 -15.13 -4.01
CA LYS A 185 -3.75 -14.16 -3.98
C LYS A 185 -3.35 -12.72 -4.34
N ALA A 186 -2.06 -12.39 -4.28
CA ALA A 186 -1.52 -11.09 -4.65
C ALA A 186 -1.09 -11.03 -6.13
N VAL A 187 -1.19 -12.13 -6.88
CA VAL A 187 -0.85 -12.21 -8.31
C VAL A 187 -2.13 -12.45 -9.10
N LEU A 188 -2.45 -11.54 -10.02
CA LEU A 188 -3.61 -11.71 -10.88
C LEU A 188 -3.36 -12.78 -11.95
N GLY A 189 -4.24 -13.79 -11.98
CA GLY A 189 -4.16 -14.89 -12.94
C GLY A 189 -3.28 -16.04 -12.44
N PRO A 190 -2.72 -16.86 -13.35
CA PRO A 190 -1.82 -17.94 -12.95
C PRO A 190 -0.57 -17.38 -12.28
N TYR A 191 -0.01 -18.12 -11.33
CA TYR A 191 1.19 -17.69 -10.59
C TYR A 191 2.43 -17.54 -11.48
N SER A 192 2.40 -18.07 -12.71
CA SER A 192 3.39 -17.79 -13.75
C SER A 192 3.44 -16.32 -14.19
N ASN A 193 2.45 -15.50 -13.82
CA ASN A 193 2.47 -14.05 -14.03
C ASN A 193 3.35 -13.31 -13.01
N LEU A 194 3.85 -13.99 -11.99
CA LEU A 194 4.73 -13.39 -10.99
C LEU A 194 6.01 -12.87 -11.66
N LEU A 195 6.32 -11.60 -11.40
CA LEU A 195 7.56 -10.96 -11.80
C LEU A 195 8.58 -10.98 -10.66
N GLU A 196 9.84 -10.77 -11.00
CA GLU A 196 10.89 -10.51 -10.02
C GLU A 196 10.60 -9.21 -9.24
N PRO A 197 10.96 -9.14 -7.94
CA PRO A 197 10.81 -7.91 -7.17
C PRO A 197 11.80 -6.86 -7.65
N ILE A 198 11.38 -5.59 -7.65
CA ILE A 198 12.24 -4.46 -8.00
C ILE A 198 12.54 -3.55 -6.81
N HIS A 199 13.67 -2.85 -6.85
CA HIS A 199 13.96 -1.77 -5.92
C HIS A 199 13.13 -0.52 -6.28
N PRO A 200 12.23 -0.04 -5.42
CA PRO A 200 11.25 0.99 -5.78
C PRO A 200 11.85 2.37 -6.09
N VAL A 201 13.08 2.64 -5.62
CA VAL A 201 13.79 3.90 -5.94
C VAL A 201 14.50 3.84 -7.29
N TYR A 202 15.03 2.67 -7.67
CA TYR A 202 15.95 2.53 -8.81
C TYR A 202 15.32 1.83 -10.01
N ASN A 203 14.16 1.18 -9.82
CA ASN A 203 13.47 0.40 -10.85
C ASN A 203 14.35 -0.68 -11.50
N VAL A 204 15.16 -1.36 -10.69
CA VAL A 204 15.97 -2.51 -11.10
C VAL A 204 15.60 -3.70 -10.25
N VAL A 205 15.88 -4.93 -10.71
CA VAL A 205 15.66 -6.15 -9.93
C VAL A 205 16.35 -6.03 -8.58
N LEU A 206 15.64 -6.35 -7.49
CA LEU A 206 16.09 -6.13 -6.12
C LEU A 206 17.44 -6.81 -5.84
N GLN A 207 17.61 -8.03 -6.32
CA GLN A 207 18.87 -8.77 -6.20
C GLN A 207 20.04 -8.03 -6.87
N GLN A 208 19.82 -7.51 -8.08
CA GLN A 208 20.86 -6.77 -8.82
C GLN A 208 21.25 -5.48 -8.10
N TYR A 209 20.27 -4.80 -7.48
CA TYR A 209 20.56 -3.67 -6.60
C TYR A 209 21.42 -4.07 -5.39
N GLN A 210 21.07 -5.17 -4.70
CA GLN A 210 21.80 -5.65 -3.53
C GLN A 210 23.24 -6.02 -3.89
N GLU A 211 23.44 -6.76 -4.98
CA GLU A 211 24.77 -7.12 -5.49
C GLU A 211 25.64 -5.89 -5.78
N ALA A 212 25.08 -4.89 -6.48
CA ALA A 212 25.79 -3.64 -6.76
C ALA A 212 26.09 -2.85 -5.48
N TYR A 213 25.11 -2.73 -4.58
CA TYR A 213 25.27 -2.01 -3.31
C TYR A 213 26.38 -2.64 -2.45
N GLU A 214 26.38 -3.96 -2.30
CA GLU A 214 27.41 -4.68 -1.55
C GLU A 214 28.81 -4.52 -2.16
N PHE A 215 28.92 -4.56 -3.50
CA PHE A 215 30.19 -4.38 -4.19
C PHE A 215 30.80 -2.99 -3.89
N PHE A 216 30.01 -1.93 -4.06
CA PHE A 216 30.50 -0.56 -3.87
C PHE A 216 30.61 -0.14 -2.40
N SER A 217 29.90 -0.78 -1.47
CA SER A 217 30.00 -0.49 -0.02
C SER A 217 31.29 -1.02 0.62
N ARG A 218 32.02 -1.89 -0.07
CA ARG A 218 33.32 -2.44 0.39
C ARG A 218 34.53 -1.61 -0.05
N SER A 219 34.31 -0.59 -0.89
CA SER A 219 35.35 0.31 -1.43
C SER A 219 35.54 1.52 -0.54
#